data_AF-A0A2E0YX87-F1
#
_entry.id   AF-A0A2E0YX87-F1
#
_cell.length_a   1.000
_cell.length_b   1.000
_cell.length_c   1.000
_cell.angle_alpha   90.00
_cell.angle_beta   90.00
_cell.angle_gamma   90.00
#
_symmetry.space_group_name_H-M   'P 1'
#
loop_
_entity.id
_entity.type
_entity.pdbx_description
1 polymer ?
#
loop_
_entity_poly.entity_id
_entity_poly.type
_entity_poly.pdbx_seq_one_letter_code
_entity_poly.pdbx_strand_id
1 'polypeptide(L)' 'MKKRYFIRELALRDLEEIWLFTLSGWSLEQADAYTSSILARLNLLADNPSVGYYPLNNWFVATIVAI' A
#
# COMPACT_ATOMS: atom_id res chain seq x y z
N MET A 1 6.38 10.24 17.76
CA MET A 1 6.37 8.75 17.74
C MET A 1 7.48 8.26 16.81
N LYS A 2 8.32 7.33 17.25
CA LYS A 2 9.33 6.70 16.38
C LYS A 2 8.63 5.73 15.43
N LYS A 3 8.76 5.91 14.12
CA LYS A 3 8.23 4.93 13.15
C LYS A 3 8.97 3.60 13.34
N ARG A 4 8.22 2.49 13.41
CA ARG A 4 8.75 1.12 13.60
C ARG A 4 9.34 0.50 12.32
N TYR A 5 9.35 1.26 11.22
CA TYR A 5 9.80 0.83 9.92
C TYR A 5 10.55 1.95 9.21
N PHE A 6 11.32 1.56 8.18
CA PHE A 6 12.00 2.46 7.27
C PHE A 6 11.40 2.29 5.88
N ILE A 7 11.19 3.40 5.17
CA ILE A 7 10.78 3.40 3.77
C ILE A 7 12.05 3.62 2.95
N ARG A 8 12.31 2.74 1.98
CA ARG A 8 13.41 2.91 1.02
C ARG A 8 13.10 4.06 0.09
N GLU A 9 14.13 4.71 -0.45
CA GLU A 9 13.96 5.83 -1.38
C GLU A 9 13.06 5.49 -2.57
N LEU A 10 13.23 4.31 -3.17
CA LEU A 10 12.38 3.86 -4.27
C LEU A 10 10.90 3.79 -3.84
N ALA A 11 10.62 3.22 -2.66
CA ALA A 11 9.25 3.15 -2.14
C ALA A 11 8.66 4.52 -1.77
N LEU A 12 9.49 5.53 -1.48
CA LEU A 12 9.02 6.90 -1.34
C LEU A 12 8.62 7.50 -2.70
N ARG A 13 9.41 7.24 -3.75
CA ARG A 13 9.09 7.65 -5.12
C ARG A 13 7.80 6.98 -5.60
N ASP A 14 7.63 5.69 -5.30
CA ASP A 14 6.39 4.97 -5.60
C ASP A 14 5.17 5.65 -4.94
N LEU A 15 5.27 6.09 -3.68
CA LEU A 15 4.19 6.81 -2.99
C LEU A 15 3.88 8.17 -3.65
N GLU A 16 4.90 8.88 -4.12
CA GLU A 16 4.75 10.15 -4.84
C GLU A 16 4.07 9.94 -6.19
N GLU A 17 4.50 8.95 -6.97
CA GLU A 17 3.89 8.60 -8.25
C GLU A 17 2.43 8.18 -8.09
N ILE A 18 2.11 7.38 -7.06
CA ILE A 18 0.73 7.01 -6.72
C ILE A 18 -0.11 8.25 -6.39
N TRP A 19 0.42 9.17 -5.58
CA TRP A 19 -0.30 10.39 -5.22
C TRP A 19 -0.54 11.28 -6.44
N LEU A 20 0.48 11.50 -7.29
CA LEU A 20 0.37 12.30 -8.52
C LEU A 20 -0.62 11.69 -9.51
N PHE A 21 -0.59 10.38 -9.70
CA PHE A 21 -1.55 9.67 -10.54
C PHE A 21 -2.98 9.82 -10.02
N THR A 22 -3.17 9.68 -8.70
CA THR A 22 -4.48 9.81 -8.07
C THR A 22 -4.99 11.24 -8.16
N LEU A 23 -4.13 12.23 -7.92
CA LEU A 23 -4.45 13.64 -8.07
C LEU A 23 -4.89 13.97 -9.51
N SER A 24 -4.15 13.44 -10.49
CA SER A 24 -4.42 13.64 -11.91
C SER A 24 -5.74 13.00 -12.37
N GLY A 25 -6.07 11.83 -11.84
CA GLY A 25 -7.22 11.05 -12.30
C GLY A 25 -8.51 11.35 -11.55
N TRP A 26 -8.41 11.71 -10.27
CA TRP A 26 -9.54 11.71 -9.33
C TRP A 26 -9.72 13.09 -8.69
N SER A 27 -9.06 13.37 -7.56
CA SER A 27 -9.09 14.68 -6.88
C SER A 27 -7.96 14.79 -5.86
N LEU A 28 -7.71 16.00 -5.35
CA LEU A 28 -6.76 16.22 -4.26
C LEU A 28 -7.19 15.49 -2.98
N GLU A 29 -8.47 15.56 -2.63
CA GLU A 29 -9.03 14.87 -1.46
C GLU A 29 -8.85 13.36 -1.57
N GLN A 30 -9.02 12.80 -2.77
CA GLN A 30 -8.84 11.37 -3.02
C GLN A 30 -7.37 10.98 -2.98
N ALA A 31 -6.46 11.79 -3.51
CA ALA A 31 -5.02 11.55 -3.42
C ALA A 31 -4.54 11.54 -1.96
N ASP A 32 -4.98 12.51 -1.15
CA ASP A 32 -4.64 12.60 0.26
C ASP A 32 -5.23 11.45 1.08
N ALA A 33 -6.51 11.12 0.84
CA ALA A 33 -7.17 10.00 1.51
C ALA A 33 -6.50 8.66 1.16
N TYR A 34 -6.16 8.45 -0.11
CA TYR A 34 -5.54 7.21 -0.57
C TYR A 34 -4.14 7.04 0.02
N THR A 35 -3.28 8.06 -0.06
CA THR A 35 -1.94 8.03 0.54
C THR A 35 -1.99 7.85 2.06
N SER A 36 -2.94 8.51 2.74
CA SER A 36 -3.17 8.31 4.18
C SER A 36 -3.54 6.87 4.52
N SER A 37 -4.36 6.22 3.68
CA SER A 37 -4.76 4.82 3.87
C SER A 37 -3.59 3.84 3.72
N ILE A 38 -2.67 4.12 2.77
CA ILE A 38 -1.44 3.34 2.58
C ILE A 38 -0.56 3.46 3.82
N LEU A 39 -0.31 4.69 4.29
CA LEU A 39 0.49 4.94 5.49
C LEU A 39 -0.11 4.29 6.75
N ALA A 40 -1.44 4.31 6.89
CA ALA A 40 -2.13 3.63 7.98
C ALA A 40 -1.91 2.10 7.92
N ARG A 41 -1.94 1.50 6.73
CA ARG A 41 -1.63 0.06 6.55
C ARG A 41 -0.18 -0.26 6.86
N LEU A 42 0.77 0.59 6.47
CA LEU A 42 2.18 0.42 6.83
C LEU A 42 2.38 0.48 8.35
N ASN A 43 1.69 1.39 9.03
CA ASN A 43 1.70 1.45 10.49
C ASN A 43 1.13 0.16 11.09
N LEU A 44 -0.01 -0.33 10.60
CA LEU A 44 -0.59 -1.59 11.06
C LEU A 44 0.36 -2.78 10.86
N LEU A 45 1.02 -2.86 9.70
CA LEU A 45 1.99 -3.92 9.40
C LEU A 45 3.23 -3.82 10.30
N ALA A 46 3.71 -2.62 10.58
CA ALA A 46 4.85 -2.42 11.48
C ALA A 46 4.51 -2.77 12.93
N ASP A 47 3.25 -2.65 13.31
CA ASP A 47 2.72 -2.98 14.63
C ASP A 47 2.41 -4.47 14.77
N ASN A 48 1.95 -5.10 13.68
CA ASN A 48 1.62 -6.51 13.61
C ASN A 48 2.03 -7.11 12.25
N PRO A 49 3.30 -7.55 12.08
CA PRO A 49 3.79 -8.06 10.79
C PRO A 49 3.04 -9.29 10.26
N SER A 50 2.35 -10.04 11.14
CA SER A 50 1.61 -11.25 10.75
C SER A 50 0.39 -10.98 9.87
N VAL A 51 -0.15 -9.74 9.87
CA VAL A 51 -1.31 -9.38 9.03
C VAL A 51 -0.98 -9.28 7.54
N GLY A 52 0.31 -9.21 7.19
CA GLY A 52 0.77 -9.21 5.80
C GLY A 52 0.71 -10.60 5.14
N TYR A 53 0.28 -11.63 5.86
CA TYR A 53 0.20 -12.98 5.33
C TYR A 53 -0.97 -13.12 4.34
N TYR A 54 -0.64 -13.40 3.09
CA TYR A 54 -1.59 -13.88 2.10
C TYR A 54 -1.43 -15.40 1.97
N PRO A 55 -2.42 -16.22 2.35
CA PRO A 55 -2.36 -17.65 2.14
C PRO A 55 -2.36 -17.95 0.63
N LEU A 56 -1.23 -18.45 0.12
CA LEU A 56 -1.06 -18.85 -1.29
C LEU A 56 -1.90 -20.08 -1.68
N ASN A 57 -2.73 -20.61 -0.78
CA ASN A 57 -3.57 -21.79 -1.01
C ASN A 57 -5.06 -21.47 -1.25
N ASN A 58 -5.41 -20.22 -1.56
CA ASN A 58 -6.78 -19.90 -1.94
C ASN A 58 -6.99 -20.17 -3.44
N TRP A 59 -7.96 -21.04 -3.76
CA TRP A 59 -8.34 -21.45 -5.13
C TRP A 59 -8.65 -20.27 -6.06
N PHE A 60 -8.85 -19.07 -5.51
CA PHE A 60 -9.04 -17.81 -6.21
C PHE A 60 -7.81 -17.30 -6.99
N VAL A 61 -6.57 -17.53 -6.52
CA VAL A 61 -5.37 -17.00 -7.20
C VAL A 61 -4.98 -17.83 -8.42
N ALA A 62 -5.22 -19.14 -8.37
CA ALA A 62 -4.97 -20.05 -9.49
C ALA A 62 -5.79 -19.67 -10.75
N THR A 63 -6.97 -19.05 -10.57
CA THR A 63 -7.84 -18.63 -11.69
C THR A 63 -7.40 -17.33 -12.34
N ILE A 64 -6.76 -16.40 -11.60
CA ILE A 64 -6.37 -15.09 -12.14
C ILE A 64 -5.01 -15.16 -12.87
N VAL A 65 -4.11 -16.06 -12.47
CA VAL A 65 -2.77 -16.19 -13.08
C VAL A 65 -2.77 -17.13 -14.31
N ALA A 66 -3.87 -17.84 -14.57
CA ALA A 66 -4.00 -18.83 -15.65
C ALA A 66 -4.74 -18.31 -16.91
N ILE A 67 -5.00 -17.00 -17.02
CA ILE A 67 -5.56 -16.33 -18.21
C ILE A 67 -4.52 -15.32 -18.72
#